data_AF-W1I7I0-F1
#
_entry.id   AF-W1I7I0-F1
#
_cell.length_a   1.000
_cell.length_b   1.000
_cell.length_c   1.000
_cell.angle_alpha   90.00
_cell.angle_beta   90.00
_cell.angle_gamma   90.00
#
_symmetry.space_group_name_H-M   'P 1'
#
loop_
_entity.id
_entity.type
_entity.pdbx_description
1 polymer ?
#
loop_
_entity_poly.entity_id
_entity_poly.type
_entity_poly.pdbx_seq_one_letter_code
_entity_poly.pdbx_strand_id
1 'polypeptide(L)'
;MHTDRQTELRNIIIFYLRYRFLITRQIAYQNQTGKHEPIIANKLYPPIPYYTANVIMLKINAIIAMYDYETQNIINMRFAQNKTLDALSGLLDMSRSRCYEKLQYIIDDILLKILMSSSDARDILLSQNIYDYQIHEI
;
A
#
# COMPACT_ATOMS: atom_id res chain seq x y z
N MET A 1 -13.45 -16.39 -13.07
CA MET A 1 -12.65 -16.37 -11.82
C MET A 1 -11.40 -15.49 -11.97
N HIS A 2 -11.56 -14.23 -12.40
CA HIS A 2 -10.46 -13.23 -12.45
C HIS A 2 -10.60 -12.13 -11.39
N THR A 3 -11.74 -12.09 -10.70
CA THR A 3 -12.06 -11.13 -9.63
C THR A 3 -11.25 -11.32 -8.36
N ASP A 4 -10.85 -12.56 -8.05
CA ASP A 4 -10.12 -12.87 -6.82
C ASP A 4 -8.71 -12.28 -6.86
N ARG A 5 -7.93 -12.56 -7.91
CA ARG A 5 -6.51 -12.13 -7.99
C ARG A 5 -6.33 -10.61 -7.99
N GLN A 6 -7.20 -9.86 -8.66
CA GLN A 6 -7.12 -8.40 -8.64
C GLN A 6 -7.46 -7.84 -7.25
N THR A 7 -8.43 -8.46 -6.57
CA THR A 7 -8.80 -8.09 -5.19
C THR A 7 -7.66 -8.38 -4.22
N GLU A 8 -7.00 -9.52 -4.35
CA GLU A 8 -5.82 -9.86 -3.57
C GLU A 8 -4.68 -8.85 -3.75
N LEU A 9 -4.39 -8.49 -5.00
CA LEU A 9 -3.37 -7.48 -5.31
C LEU A 9 -3.72 -6.11 -4.71
N ARG A 10 -4.99 -5.69 -4.77
CA ARG A 10 -5.45 -4.46 -4.10
C ARG A 10 -5.22 -4.54 -2.59
N ASN A 11 -5.54 -5.66 -1.96
CA ASN A 11 -5.37 -5.85 -0.52
C ASN A 11 -3.90 -5.77 -0.09
N ILE A 12 -2.97 -6.24 -0.93
CA ILE A 12 -1.53 -6.06 -0.71
C ILE A 12 -1.15 -4.57 -0.78
N ILE A 13 -1.66 -3.81 -1.75
CA ILE A 13 -1.42 -2.36 -1.82
C ILE A 13 -1.96 -1.66 -0.57
N ILE A 14 -3.17 -1.99 -0.13
CA ILE A 14 -3.78 -1.47 1.10
C ILE A 14 -2.89 -1.78 2.31
N PHE A 15 -2.33 -2.99 2.40
CA PHE A 15 -1.40 -3.38 3.46
C PHE A 15 -0.17 -2.46 3.49
N TYR A 16 0.50 -2.28 2.35
CA TYR A 16 1.70 -1.43 2.29
C TYR A 16 1.38 0.04 2.56
N LEU A 17 0.23 0.54 2.13
CA LEU A 17 -0.22 1.91 2.45
C LEU A 17 -0.49 2.08 3.94
N ARG A 18 -1.23 1.14 4.56
CA ARG A 18 -1.57 1.17 5.99
C ARG A 18 -0.34 1.11 6.89
N TYR A 19 0.65 0.28 6.54
CA TYR A 19 1.87 0.11 7.34
C TYR A 19 3.08 0.89 6.80
N ARG A 20 2.86 1.81 5.86
CA ARG A 20 3.88 2.59 5.15
C ARG A 20 4.93 3.20 6.07
N PHE A 21 4.50 3.85 7.15
CA PHE A 21 5.41 4.51 8.10
C PHE A 21 6.34 3.51 8.79
N LEU A 22 5.80 2.40 9.30
CA LEU A 22 6.57 1.38 10.01
C LEU A 22 7.56 0.69 9.08
N ILE A 23 7.11 0.28 7.88
CA ILE A 23 7.97 -0.39 6.90
C ILE A 23 9.09 0.55 6.46
N THR A 24 8.77 1.82 6.14
CA THR A 24 9.78 2.81 5.71
C THR A 24 10.82 3.06 6.80
N ARG A 25 10.39 3.21 8.06
CA ARG A 25 11.30 3.41 9.19
C ARG A 25 12.21 2.20 9.42
N GLN A 26 11.67 0.97 9.31
CA GLN A 26 12.45 -0.24 9.46
C GLN A 26 13.49 -0.39 8.33
N ILE A 27 13.11 -0.11 7.08
CA ILE A 27 14.05 -0.10 5.95
C ILE A 27 15.19 0.90 6.20
N ALA A 28 14.87 2.13 6.62
CA ALA A 28 15.87 3.14 6.91
C ALA A 28 16.84 2.70 8.01
N TYR A 29 16.33 2.11 9.09
CA TYR A 29 17.15 1.57 10.18
C TYR A 29 18.07 0.42 9.71
N GLN A 30 17.55 -0.51 8.93
CA GLN A 30 18.32 -1.63 8.40
C GLN A 30 19.42 -1.16 7.42
N ASN A 31 19.16 -0.13 6.61
CA ASN A 31 20.17 0.49 5.74
C ASN A 31 21.30 1.15 6.55
N GLN A 32 20.99 1.78 7.68
CA GLN A 32 22.01 2.39 8.55
C GLN A 32 22.87 1.36 9.28
N THR A 33 22.29 0.19 9.58
CA THR A 33 22.94 -0.86 10.38
C THR A 33 23.52 -2.01 9.55
N GLY A 34 23.19 -2.10 8.26
CA GLY A 34 23.59 -3.18 7.36
C GLY A 34 22.88 -4.52 7.62
N LYS A 35 21.85 -4.56 8.48
CA LYS A 35 21.14 -5.80 8.83
C LYS A 35 19.87 -5.95 8.00
N HIS A 36 19.87 -6.84 7.01
CA HIS A 36 18.73 -7.05 6.08
C HIS A 36 17.79 -8.17 6.53
N GLU A 37 17.27 -8.06 7.75
CA GLU A 37 16.35 -9.04 8.36
C GLU A 37 14.90 -8.84 7.87
N PRO A 38 14.05 -9.89 7.86
CA PRO A 38 12.64 -9.75 7.55
C PRO A 38 11.94 -8.69 8.41
N ILE A 39 11.04 -7.92 7.79
CA ILE A 39 10.33 -6.80 8.39
C ILE A 39 8.98 -7.29 8.95
N ILE A 40 8.74 -7.05 10.24
CA ILE A 40 7.46 -7.34 10.89
C ILE A 40 6.71 -6.02 11.06
N ALA A 41 5.79 -5.74 10.14
CA ALA A 41 4.98 -4.52 10.17
C ALA A 41 3.74 -4.65 11.08
N ASN A 42 3.18 -5.87 11.16
CA ASN A 42 2.07 -6.23 12.03
C ASN A 42 2.19 -7.72 12.40
N LYS A 43 1.99 -8.06 13.68
CA LYS A 43 2.09 -9.42 14.22
C LYS A 43 1.04 -10.40 13.66
N LEU A 44 -0.04 -9.90 13.07
CA LEU A 44 -1.08 -10.71 12.44
C LEU A 44 -0.68 -11.26 11.07
N TYR A 45 0.41 -10.76 10.49
CA TYR A 45 0.88 -11.14 9.17
C TYR A 45 2.29 -11.75 9.28
N PRO A 46 2.68 -12.61 8.33
CA PRO A 46 4.04 -13.13 8.31
C PRO A 46 5.09 -12.01 8.20
N PRO A 47 6.34 -12.26 8.59
CA PRO A 47 7.43 -11.35 8.30
C PRO A 47 7.61 -11.18 6.79
N ILE A 48 7.90 -9.96 6.33
CA ILE A 48 8.12 -9.64 4.92
C ILE A 48 9.62 -9.67 4.63
N PRO A 49 10.10 -10.37 3.60
CA PRO A 49 11.51 -10.29 3.21
C PRO A 49 11.94 -8.84 2.98
N TYR A 50 13.12 -8.46 3.48
CA TYR A 50 13.62 -7.08 3.39
C TYR A 50 13.60 -6.54 1.96
N TYR A 51 14.14 -7.30 1.01
CA TYR A 51 14.22 -6.90 -0.39
C TYR A 51 12.83 -6.65 -0.99
N THR A 52 11.87 -7.56 -0.74
CA THR A 52 10.47 -7.43 -1.14
C THR A 52 9.85 -6.15 -0.59
N ALA A 53 9.98 -5.91 0.72
CA ALA A 53 9.45 -4.72 1.36
C ALA A 53 10.09 -3.44 0.79
N ASN A 54 11.40 -3.43 0.58
CA ASN A 54 12.13 -2.28 0.06
C ASN A 54 11.71 -1.93 -1.37
N VAL A 55 11.71 -2.90 -2.27
CA VAL A 55 11.35 -2.68 -3.69
C VAL A 55 9.92 -2.18 -3.83
N ILE A 56 8.96 -2.81 -3.14
CA ILE A 56 7.55 -2.39 -3.21
C ILE A 56 7.36 -1.00 -2.59
N MET A 57 7.95 -0.74 -1.42
CA MET A 57 7.83 0.57 -0.78
C MET A 57 8.46 1.69 -1.59
N LEU A 58 9.62 1.48 -2.19
CA LEU A 58 10.24 2.46 -3.08
C LEU A 58 9.29 2.80 -4.24
N LYS A 59 8.67 1.78 -4.85
CA LYS A 59 7.75 1.99 -5.97
C LYS A 59 6.46 2.71 -5.55
N ILE A 60 5.84 2.30 -4.45
CA ILE A 60 4.65 2.96 -3.91
C ILE A 60 4.95 4.41 -3.54
N ASN A 61 6.08 4.67 -2.87
CA ASN A 61 6.48 6.03 -2.49
C ASN A 61 6.71 6.92 -3.72
N ALA A 62 7.36 6.40 -4.76
CA ALA A 62 7.55 7.11 -6.01
C ALA A 62 6.22 7.45 -6.70
N ILE A 63 5.27 6.51 -6.73
CA ILE A 63 3.94 6.75 -7.31
C ILE A 63 3.18 7.80 -6.50
N ILE A 64 3.19 7.71 -5.17
CA ILE A 64 2.51 8.69 -4.30
C ILE A 64 3.06 10.11 -4.54
N ALA A 65 4.38 10.25 -4.71
CA ALA A 65 5.01 11.53 -4.97
C ALA A 65 4.61 12.16 -6.31
N MET A 66 4.08 11.38 -7.26
CA MET A 66 3.57 11.88 -8.54
C MET A 66 2.14 12.42 -8.46
N TYR A 67 1.41 12.14 -7.37
CA TYR A 67 0.05 12.63 -7.21
C TYR A 67 0.02 14.11 -6.80
N ASP A 68 -1.11 14.75 -7.04
CA ASP A 68 -1.38 16.07 -6.49
C ASP A 68 -1.50 16.05 -4.95
N TYR A 69 -1.43 17.24 -4.36
CA TYR A 69 -1.50 17.40 -2.91
C TYR A 69 -2.80 16.83 -2.32
N GLU A 70 -3.93 17.00 -3.01
CA GLU A 70 -5.22 16.52 -2.54
C GLU A 70 -5.23 14.98 -2.41
N THR A 71 -4.78 14.27 -3.45
CA THR A 71 -4.74 12.81 -3.46
C THR A 71 -3.74 12.28 -2.44
N GLN A 72 -2.56 12.91 -2.31
CA GLN A 72 -1.61 12.57 -1.25
C GLN A 72 -2.22 12.75 0.14
N ASN A 73 -2.99 13.82 0.36
CA ASN A 73 -3.65 14.07 1.63
C ASN A 73 -4.74 13.02 1.93
N ILE A 74 -5.53 12.62 0.94
CA ILE A 74 -6.52 11.54 1.08
C ILE A 74 -5.85 10.22 1.50
N ILE A 75 -4.75 9.86 0.86
CA ILE A 75 -3.94 8.67 1.22
C ILE A 75 -3.47 8.77 2.68
N ASN A 76 -2.90 9.91 3.06
CA ASN A 76 -2.39 10.11 4.42
C ASN A 76 -3.51 10.05 5.47
N MET A 77 -4.65 10.72 5.25
CA MET A 77 -5.79 10.67 6.16
C MET A 77 -6.32 9.24 6.29
N ARG A 78 -6.48 8.51 5.19
CA ARG A 78 -7.00 7.14 5.24
C ARG A 78 -6.04 6.17 5.93
N PHE A 79 -4.77 6.19 5.55
CA PHE A 79 -3.83 5.10 5.88
C PHE A 79 -2.84 5.45 6.99
N ALA A 80 -2.38 6.70 7.09
CA ALA A 80 -1.47 7.10 8.17
C ALA A 80 -2.24 7.53 9.43
N GLN A 81 -3.41 8.15 9.26
CA GLN A 81 -4.24 8.64 10.38
C GLN A 81 -5.42 7.73 10.70
N ASN A 82 -5.60 6.61 9.98
CA ASN A 82 -6.69 5.65 10.15
C ASN A 82 -8.10 6.29 10.16
N LYS A 83 -8.32 7.36 9.38
CA LYS A 83 -9.66 7.96 9.27
C LYS A 83 -10.63 6.98 8.61
N THR A 84 -11.83 6.86 9.17
CA THR A 84 -12.93 6.08 8.58
C THR A 84 -13.45 6.76 7.31
N LEU A 85 -14.21 6.04 6.49
CA LEU A 85 -14.89 6.64 5.33
C LEU A 85 -15.83 7.77 5.75
N ASP A 86 -16.50 7.63 6.89
CA ASP A 86 -17.41 8.65 7.40
C ASP A 86 -16.65 9.92 7.81
N ALA A 87 -15.52 9.77 8.51
CA ALA A 87 -14.66 10.89 8.84
C ALA A 87 -14.09 11.57 7.58
N LEU A 88 -13.69 10.79 6.57
CA LEU A 88 -13.23 11.33 5.29
C LEU A 88 -14.35 12.07 4.55
N SER A 89 -15.57 11.54 4.54
CA SER A 89 -16.72 12.20 3.90
C SER A 89 -17.03 13.57 4.50
N GLY A 90 -16.94 13.69 5.83
CA GLY A 90 -17.11 14.96 6.52
C GLY A 90 -15.95 15.94 6.27
N LEU A 91 -14.70 15.45 6.23
CA LEU A 91 -13.52 16.28 5.99
C LEU A 91 -13.40 16.78 4.54
N LEU A 92 -13.88 15.99 3.58
CA LEU A 92 -13.78 16.26 2.15
C LEU A 92 -15.07 16.84 1.55
N ASP A 93 -16.10 17.05 2.37
CA ASP A 93 -17.43 17.52 1.96
C ASP A 93 -17.98 16.76 0.74
N MET A 94 -17.94 15.42 0.81
CA MET A 94 -18.45 14.55 -0.26
C MET A 94 -19.19 13.35 0.32
N SER A 95 -20.07 12.72 -0.46
CA SER A 95 -20.79 11.54 0.02
C SER A 95 -19.83 10.39 0.34
N ARG A 96 -20.21 9.54 1.30
CA ARG A 96 -19.48 8.32 1.68
C ARG A 96 -19.21 7.41 0.47
N SER A 97 -20.17 7.27 -0.44
CA SER A 97 -20.01 6.49 -1.68
C SER A 97 -18.93 7.08 -2.58
N ARG A 98 -18.90 8.41 -2.75
CA ARG A 98 -17.90 9.09 -3.56
C ARG A 98 -16.51 9.03 -2.92
N CYS A 99 -16.41 9.12 -1.58
CA CYS A 99 -15.15 8.86 -0.86
C CYS A 99 -14.63 7.44 -1.13
N TYR A 100 -15.53 6.45 -1.05
CA TYR A 100 -15.20 5.06 -1.29
C TYR A 100 -14.69 4.85 -2.73
N GLU A 101 -15.43 5.35 -3.72
CA GLU A 101 -15.03 5.29 -5.14
C GLU A 101 -13.69 5.98 -5.39
N LYS A 102 -13.47 7.17 -4.81
CA LYS A 102 -12.20 7.90 -4.94
C LYS A 102 -11.04 7.12 -4.36
N LEU A 103 -11.22 6.47 -3.20
CA LEU A 103 -10.20 5.61 -2.61
C LEU A 103 -9.91 4.36 -3.43
N GLN A 104 -10.95 3.69 -3.95
CA GLN A 104 -10.79 2.54 -4.84
C GLN A 104 -10.01 2.94 -6.09
N TYR A 105 -10.35 4.07 -6.71
CA TYR A 105 -9.63 4.60 -7.87
C TYR A 105 -8.15 4.84 -7.57
N ILE A 106 -7.82 5.44 -6.42
CA ILE A 106 -6.42 5.68 -6.02
C ILE A 106 -5.67 4.34 -5.87
N ILE A 107 -6.27 3.35 -5.20
CA ILE A 107 -5.64 2.04 -5.00
C ILE A 107 -5.43 1.34 -6.34
N ASP A 108 -6.43 1.37 -7.22
CA ASP A 108 -6.38 0.80 -8.56
C ASP A 108 -5.31 1.46 -9.43
N ASP A 109 -5.21 2.78 -9.37
CA ASP A 109 -4.24 3.53 -10.15
C ASP A 109 -2.80 3.28 -9.65
N ILE A 110 -2.59 3.14 -8.34
CA ILE A 110 -1.29 2.70 -7.78
C ILE A 110 -0.96 1.30 -8.31
N LEU A 111 -1.89 0.35 -8.20
CA LEU A 111 -1.69 -1.02 -8.67
C LEU A 111 -1.36 -1.05 -10.16
N LEU A 112 -2.13 -0.34 -10.98
CA LEU A 112 -1.94 -0.24 -12.42
C LEU A 112 -0.56 0.31 -12.76
N LYS A 113 -0.13 1.40 -12.10
CA LYS A 113 1.20 2.00 -12.32
C LYS A 113 2.35 1.06 -11.93
N ILE A 114 2.16 0.20 -10.93
CA ILE A 114 3.16 -0.85 -10.64
C ILE A 114 3.15 -1.91 -11.73
N LEU A 115 1.98 -2.44 -12.10
CA LEU A 115 1.84 -3.52 -13.08
C LEU A 115 2.29 -3.12 -14.50
N MET A 116 2.11 -1.87 -14.88
CA MET A 116 2.56 -1.35 -16.18
C MET A 116 4.05 -1.02 -16.21
N SER A 117 4.72 -0.97 -15.06
CA SER A 117 6.15 -0.67 -15.01
C SER A 117 6.99 -1.91 -15.27
N SER A 118 8.07 -1.77 -16.04
CA SER A 118 9.17 -2.73 -16.06
C SER A 118 9.99 -2.58 -14.78
N SER A 119 9.48 -3.11 -13.67
CA SER A 119 10.15 -3.03 -12.37
C SER A 119 10.08 -4.34 -11.61
N ASP A 120 11.09 -4.58 -10.79
CA ASP A 120 11.15 -5.69 -9.83
C ASP A 120 9.89 -5.74 -8.94
N ALA A 121 9.28 -4.59 -8.65
CA ALA A 121 8.06 -4.51 -7.86
C ALA A 121 6.88 -5.23 -8.52
N ARG A 122 6.73 -5.14 -9.85
CA ARG A 122 5.71 -5.87 -10.60
C ARG A 122 5.92 -7.37 -10.48
N ASP A 123 7.15 -7.81 -10.75
CA ASP A 123 7.47 -9.23 -10.81
C ASP A 123 7.30 -9.88 -9.42
N ILE A 124 7.65 -9.15 -8.35
CA ILE A 124 7.37 -9.54 -6.97
C ILE A 124 5.86 -9.62 -6.70
N LEU A 125 5.06 -8.60 -7.08
CA LEU A 125 3.60 -8.60 -6.86
C LEU A 125 2.90 -9.75 -7.60
N LEU A 126 3.41 -10.15 -8.76
CA LEU A 126 2.83 -11.24 -9.54
C LEU A 126 3.26 -12.63 -9.04
N SER A 127 4.26 -12.71 -8.17
CA SER A 127 4.77 -13.96 -7.58
C SER A 127 3.78 -14.58 -6.58
N GLN A 128 3.87 -15.90 -6.34
CA GLN A 128 2.95 -16.60 -5.42
C GLN A 128 3.21 -16.32 -3.93
N ASN A 129 4.38 -15.81 -3.55
CA ASN A 129 4.75 -15.65 -2.14
C ASN A 129 4.18 -14.38 -1.49
N ILE A 130 3.50 -13.52 -2.26
CA ILE A 130 3.00 -12.23 -1.74
C ILE A 130 1.55 -12.29 -1.25
N TYR A 131 0.84 -13.38 -1.52
CA TYR A 131 -0.57 -13.56 -1.12
C TYR A 131 -0.75 -13.82 0.37
N ASP A 132 0.32 -14.06 1.12
CA ASP A 132 0.29 -14.21 2.58
C ASP A 132 0.00 -12.89 3.33
N TYR A 133 0.00 -11.75 2.62
CA TYR A 133 -0.14 -10.40 3.20
C TYR A 133 -1.48 -9.73 2.86
N GLN A 134 -2.57 -10.50 2.80
CA GLN A 134 -3.90 -10.00 2.45
C GLN A 134 -4.69 -9.49 3.65
N ILE A 135 -5.17 -8.24 3.60
CA ILE A 135 -6.14 -7.71 4.57
C ILE A 135 -7.55 -8.15 4.13
N HIS A 136 -8.29 -8.84 5.01
CA HIS A 136 -9.68 -9.28 4.75
C HIS A 136 -10.76 -8.26 5.16
N GLU A 137 -10.46 -6.97 5.11
CA GLU A 137 -11.39 -5.92 5.51
C GLU A 137 -11.45 -4.79 4.47
N ILE A 138 -12.64 -4.56 3.91
CA ILE A 138 -13.09 -3.28 3.36
C ILE A 138 -14.40 -2.90 4.05
#